data_AF-A0AAC9J9X4-F1
#
_entry.id   AF-A0AAC9J9X4-F1
#
_cell.length_a   1.000
_cell.length_b   1.000
_cell.length_c   1.000
_cell.angle_alpha   90.00
_cell.angle_beta   90.00
_cell.angle_gamma   90.00
#
_symmetry.space_group_name_H-M   'P 1'
#
loop_
_entity.id
_entity.type
_entity.pdbx_description
1 polymer ?
#
loop_
_entity_poly.entity_id
_entity_poly.type
_entity_poly.pdbx_seq_one_letter_code
_entity_poly.pdbx_strand_id
1 'polypeptide(L)'
;MKRAIYLAGLGQEMYPMSLRDYAQRLSKALDEEDPVASNAYKAEISEMEYSQEGLSVDVVTISKSSEQDEKIVYKLYNFDYAQFLTSNYSDANILKRFLVLCLVLLARFPSLMKSFFDFNFHIKKRSKIQASYFLVIYAVLGMYLLFLIPSVLSVLNGMMNQSGDTVNNSWFGEFLNWIEPVASGIVTSFAITMMLSPASKTIFAKTAIEYLGANQYLSTGEQRQKIQGKLSKLIEEIIEKEGEDIKIELHGYSFGSVIAFDALFPKESPPGTRIKNCITSFCTIGFPLDYIEIYWDNYFSNRVYDGLFLVDWKNIWSETDVLSSSLDNDKTKKLSLIKDEQFWETISFREYSYNIFDSNSVGYLELFMFYGIRAHSMYWDRHSDSKSCLVYLAKNDN
;
A
#
# COMPACT_ATOMS: atom_id res chain seq x y z
N MET A 1 23.62 16.45 4.25
CA MET A 1 22.35 16.42 3.50
C MET A 1 21.87 14.98 3.48
N LYS A 2 20.61 14.75 3.87
CA LYS A 2 19.95 13.44 3.83
C LYS A 2 19.30 13.23 2.46
N ARG A 3 19.15 11.97 2.06
CA ARG A 3 18.52 11.55 0.81
C ARG A 3 17.53 10.46 1.13
N ALA A 4 16.29 10.56 0.65
CA ALA A 4 15.36 9.45 0.78
C ALA A 4 14.60 9.17 -0.51
N ILE A 5 14.30 7.89 -0.74
CA ILE A 5 13.38 7.47 -1.77
C ILE A 5 12.05 7.15 -1.08
N TYR A 6 11.00 7.84 -1.50
CA TYR A 6 9.65 7.65 -1.00
C TYR A 6 8.88 6.66 -1.89
N LEU A 7 8.32 5.63 -1.26
CA LEU A 7 7.46 4.63 -1.86
C LEU A 7 6.07 4.76 -1.24
N ALA A 8 5.13 5.28 -2.01
CA ALA A 8 3.78 5.54 -1.53
C ALA A 8 2.95 4.26 -1.33
N GLY A 9 1.83 4.37 -0.63
CA GLY A 9 0.84 3.31 -0.52
C GLY A 9 -0.01 3.17 -1.79
N LEU A 10 -0.72 2.04 -1.91
CA LEU A 10 -1.81 1.88 -2.87
C LEU A 10 -3.06 2.65 -2.41
N GLY A 11 -4.02 2.87 -3.32
CA GLY A 11 -5.26 3.57 -3.01
C GLY A 11 -5.13 5.09 -3.03
N GLN A 12 -4.18 5.63 -3.80
CA GLN A 12 -3.96 7.09 -3.91
C GLN A 12 -5.19 7.86 -4.39
N GLU A 13 -6.14 7.21 -5.06
CA GLU A 13 -7.39 7.83 -5.47
C GLU A 13 -8.33 8.15 -4.30
N MET A 14 -8.27 7.34 -3.24
CA MET A 14 -9.05 7.58 -2.02
C MET A 14 -8.30 8.49 -1.04
N TYR A 15 -6.97 8.37 -1.00
CA TYR A 15 -6.11 9.11 -0.09
C TYR A 15 -4.83 9.52 -0.82
N PRO A 16 -4.87 10.58 -1.65
CA PRO A 16 -3.70 11.00 -2.41
C PRO A 16 -2.62 11.45 -1.44
N MET A 17 -1.48 10.79 -1.53
CA MET A 17 -0.25 11.20 -0.86
C MET A 17 0.84 11.30 -1.92
N SER A 18 0.96 12.50 -2.49
CA SER A 18 2.05 12.80 -3.39
C SER A 18 3.36 12.97 -2.62
N LEU A 19 4.50 12.85 -3.32
CA LEU A 19 5.79 13.20 -2.74
C LEU A 19 5.80 14.65 -2.22
N ARG A 20 5.12 15.57 -2.91
CA ARG A 20 4.98 16.96 -2.49
C ARG A 20 4.34 17.08 -1.11
N ASP A 21 3.21 16.41 -0.90
CA ASP A 21 2.49 16.47 0.38
C ASP A 21 3.34 15.86 1.50
N TYR A 22 4.01 14.74 1.22
CA TYR A 22 4.94 14.10 2.14
C TYR A 22 6.10 15.05 2.51
N ALA A 23 6.72 15.70 1.52
CA ALA A 23 7.84 16.60 1.71
C ALA A 23 7.46 17.87 2.49
N GLN A 24 6.29 18.46 2.21
CA GLN A 24 5.78 19.62 2.96
C GLN A 24 5.54 19.29 4.43
N ARG A 25 5.03 18.10 4.72
CA ARG A 25 4.86 17.63 6.10
C ARG A 25 6.19 17.38 6.79
N LEU A 26 7.17 16.85 6.05
CA LEU A 26 8.51 16.64 6.60
C LEU A 26 9.22 17.97 6.85
N SER A 27 9.13 18.94 5.94
CA SER A 27 9.70 20.28 6.16
C SER A 27 9.09 20.93 7.40
N LYS A 28 7.77 20.83 7.55
CA LYS A 28 7.08 21.33 8.75
C LYS A 28 7.50 20.59 10.03
N ALA A 29 7.64 19.27 9.97
CA ALA A 29 8.13 18.50 11.12
C ALA A 29 9.56 18.90 11.51
N LEU A 30 10.42 19.21 10.51
CA LEU A 30 11.75 19.76 10.74
C LEU A 30 11.72 21.17 11.34
N ASP A 31 10.80 22.03 10.88
CA ASP A 31 10.55 23.36 11.48
C ASP A 31 10.15 23.23 12.97
N GLU A 32 9.16 22.38 13.28
CA GLU A 32 8.60 22.22 14.63
C GLU A 32 9.60 21.63 15.64
N GLU A 33 10.53 20.79 15.17
CA GLU A 33 11.55 20.13 16.01
C GLU A 33 12.91 20.84 15.98
N ASP A 34 13.08 21.93 15.23
CA ASP A 34 14.33 22.71 15.24
C ASP A 34 14.46 23.50 16.57
N PRO A 35 15.56 23.33 17.33
CA PRO A 35 15.76 24.07 18.58
C PRO A 35 15.85 25.60 18.40
N VAL A 36 16.14 26.07 17.18
CA VAL A 36 16.35 27.48 16.86
C VAL A 36 15.18 27.99 16.01
N ALA A 37 14.30 28.76 16.65
CA ALA A 37 13.05 29.25 16.06
C ALA A 37 13.22 30.22 14.86
N SER A 38 14.41 30.79 14.65
CA SER A 38 14.69 31.63 13.47
C SER A 38 15.02 30.82 12.21
N ASN A 39 15.24 29.51 12.33
CA ASN A 39 15.40 28.65 11.18
C ASN A 39 14.04 28.37 10.55
N ALA A 40 14.02 28.33 9.22
CA ALA A 40 12.84 27.96 8.45
C ALA A 40 13.21 26.93 7.39
N TYR A 41 12.31 25.99 7.12
CA TYR A 41 12.48 24.92 6.15
C TYR A 41 11.52 25.10 4.99
N LYS A 42 12.03 24.99 3.76
CA LYS A 42 11.25 25.17 2.53
C LYS A 42 11.42 23.96 1.62
N ALA A 43 10.31 23.49 1.04
CA ALA A 43 10.30 22.41 0.07
C ALA A 43 10.13 22.96 -1.35
N GLU A 44 11.04 22.60 -2.24
CA GLU A 44 11.02 22.96 -3.66
C GLU A 44 10.98 21.72 -4.54
N ILE A 45 10.10 21.71 -5.55
CA ILE A 45 9.86 20.57 -6.43
C ILE A 45 10.63 20.78 -7.72
N SER A 46 11.30 19.72 -8.15
CA SER A 46 11.96 19.60 -9.44
C SER A 46 11.65 18.22 -10.03
N GLU A 47 11.93 18.04 -11.30
CA GLU A 47 11.77 16.75 -11.97
C GLU A 47 13.15 16.23 -12.39
N MET A 48 13.34 14.92 -12.31
CA MET A 48 14.58 14.25 -12.66
C MET A 48 14.31 13.07 -13.59
N GLU A 49 14.81 13.13 -14.82
CA GLU A 49 14.86 11.95 -15.70
C GLU A 49 15.92 10.96 -15.20
N TYR A 50 15.56 9.67 -15.19
CA TYR A 50 16.40 8.57 -14.66
C TYR A 50 16.42 7.34 -15.59
N SER A 51 15.89 7.47 -16.81
CA SER A 51 16.07 6.43 -17.82
C SER A 51 16.15 7.02 -19.23
N GLN A 52 16.87 6.34 -20.11
CA GLN A 52 16.92 6.66 -21.54
C GLN A 52 15.55 6.47 -22.25
N GLU A 53 14.60 5.82 -21.58
CA GLU A 53 13.21 5.63 -22.04
C GLU A 53 12.29 6.82 -21.69
N GLY A 54 12.84 7.90 -21.11
CA GLY A 54 12.06 9.10 -20.74
C GLY A 54 11.30 8.97 -19.41
N LEU A 55 11.62 7.98 -18.57
CA LEU A 55 11.07 7.94 -17.20
C LEU A 55 11.67 9.08 -16.36
N SER A 56 10.77 9.87 -15.77
CA SER A 56 11.08 10.90 -14.81
C SER A 56 10.57 10.57 -13.41
N VAL A 57 11.17 11.18 -12.41
CA VAL A 57 10.71 11.18 -11.02
C VAL A 57 10.62 12.59 -10.50
N ASP A 58 9.61 12.82 -9.67
CA ASP A 58 9.57 14.03 -8.84
C ASP A 58 10.69 13.98 -7.82
N VAL A 59 11.41 15.09 -7.69
CA VAL A 59 12.44 15.31 -6.69
C VAL A 59 12.10 16.54 -5.89
N VAL A 60 11.97 16.38 -4.58
CA VAL A 60 11.74 17.51 -3.66
C VAL A 60 12.99 17.78 -2.86
N THR A 61 13.49 19.01 -2.96
CA THR A 61 14.62 19.51 -2.18
C THR A 61 14.09 20.29 -0.99
N ILE A 62 14.52 19.93 0.21
CA ILE A 62 14.22 20.69 1.44
C ILE A 62 15.46 21.49 1.81
N SER A 63 15.35 22.82 1.78
CA SER A 63 16.37 23.75 2.24
C SER A 63 16.04 24.27 3.64
N LYS A 64 17.08 24.52 4.43
CA LYS A 64 17.03 25.21 5.71
C LYS A 64 17.59 26.61 5.51
N SER A 65 16.75 27.62 5.68
CA SER A 65 17.13 29.02 5.72
C SER A 65 17.46 29.40 7.17
N SER A 66 18.67 29.93 7.36
CA SER A 66 19.10 30.61 8.58
C SER A 66 19.44 32.06 8.26
N GLU A 67 19.61 32.92 9.26
CA GLU A 67 19.81 34.39 9.07
C GLU A 67 20.96 34.76 8.12
N GLN A 68 21.89 33.84 7.83
CA GLN A 68 23.09 34.10 7.02
C GLN A 68 23.33 33.10 5.88
N ASP A 69 22.56 32.01 5.76
CA ASP A 69 22.81 30.98 4.74
C ASP A 69 21.57 30.11 4.46
N GLU A 70 21.47 29.58 3.23
CA GLU A 70 20.48 28.60 2.84
C GLU A 70 21.16 27.28 2.50
N LYS A 71 20.90 26.25 3.32
CA LYS A 71 21.56 24.95 3.19
C LYS A 71 20.56 23.85 2.86
N ILE A 72 20.85 23.06 1.83
CA ILE A 72 20.05 21.88 1.51
C ILE A 72 20.24 20.82 2.62
N VAL A 73 19.14 20.47 3.27
CA VAL A 73 19.13 19.46 4.35
C VAL A 73 18.64 18.11 3.86
N TYR A 74 17.72 18.09 2.90
CA TYR A 74 17.07 16.88 2.43
C TYR A 74 16.85 16.90 0.92
N LYS A 75 16.98 15.74 0.27
CA LYS A 75 16.45 15.48 -1.07
C LYS A 75 15.60 14.23 -1.06
N LEU A 76 14.38 14.34 -1.56
CA LEU A 76 13.40 13.26 -1.61
C LEU A 76 13.11 12.89 -3.06
N TYR A 77 13.11 11.61 -3.38
CA TYR A 77 12.83 11.09 -4.72
C TYR A 77 11.56 10.24 -4.68
N ASN A 78 10.65 10.46 -5.64
CA ASN A 78 9.43 9.68 -5.73
C ASN A 78 9.70 8.40 -6.53
N PHE A 79 9.44 7.23 -5.95
CA PHE A 79 9.41 5.99 -6.71
C PHE A 79 7.97 5.51 -6.90
N ASP A 80 7.35 6.00 -7.98
CA ASP A 80 6.01 5.55 -8.38
C ASP A 80 6.06 4.14 -8.99
N TYR A 81 5.94 3.14 -8.12
CA TYR A 81 5.87 1.74 -8.53
C TYR A 81 4.46 1.30 -8.95
N ALA A 82 3.42 2.09 -8.66
CA ALA A 82 2.03 1.68 -8.86
C ALA A 82 1.73 1.47 -10.35
N GLN A 83 2.29 2.33 -11.22
CA GLN A 83 2.24 2.15 -12.67
C GLN A 83 2.80 0.79 -13.15
N PHE A 84 3.88 0.30 -12.53
CA PHE A 84 4.49 -0.97 -12.92
C PHE A 84 3.69 -2.15 -12.38
N LEU A 85 3.23 -2.04 -11.12
CA LEU A 85 2.42 -3.04 -10.45
C LEU A 85 1.10 -3.32 -11.19
N THR A 86 0.50 -2.28 -11.75
CA THR A 86 -0.85 -2.34 -12.36
C THR A 86 -0.85 -2.56 -13.86
N SER A 87 0.31 -2.50 -14.52
CA SER A 87 0.46 -2.53 -15.99
C SER A 87 -0.19 -3.72 -16.70
N ASN A 88 -0.26 -4.90 -16.07
CA ASN A 88 -0.92 -6.08 -16.65
C ASN A 88 -2.45 -5.96 -16.74
N TYR A 89 -3.03 -5.09 -15.90
CA TYR A 89 -4.47 -4.93 -15.78
C TYR A 89 -4.95 -3.55 -16.20
N SER A 90 -4.07 -2.56 -16.36
CA SER A 90 -4.43 -1.20 -16.83
C SER A 90 -5.16 -1.23 -18.17
N ASP A 91 -4.80 -2.18 -19.05
CA ASP A 91 -5.32 -2.29 -20.41
C ASP A 91 -6.30 -3.47 -20.58
N ALA A 92 -6.47 -4.30 -19.54
CA ALA A 92 -7.34 -5.48 -19.59
C ALA A 92 -8.82 -5.09 -19.69
N ASN A 93 -9.68 -5.90 -20.31
CA ASN A 93 -11.13 -5.66 -20.29
C ASN A 93 -11.67 -5.67 -18.84
N ILE A 94 -12.58 -4.75 -18.52
CA ILE A 94 -13.24 -4.65 -17.21
C ILE A 94 -13.79 -6.01 -16.74
N LEU A 95 -14.48 -6.76 -17.61
CA LEU A 95 -15.04 -8.07 -17.27
C LEU A 95 -13.95 -9.08 -16.85
N LYS A 96 -12.81 -9.08 -17.56
CA LYS A 96 -11.66 -9.93 -17.21
C LYS A 96 -11.11 -9.55 -15.84
N ARG A 97 -10.97 -8.26 -15.54
CA ARG A 97 -10.50 -7.79 -14.22
C ARG A 97 -11.39 -8.30 -13.10
N PHE A 98 -12.71 -8.14 -13.23
CA PHE A 98 -13.64 -8.54 -12.18
C PHE A 98 -13.82 -10.05 -12.04
N LEU A 99 -13.80 -10.79 -13.14
CA LEU A 99 -13.76 -12.26 -13.08
C LEU A 99 -12.52 -12.74 -12.31
N VAL A 100 -11.34 -12.21 -12.67
CA VAL A 100 -10.08 -12.57 -12.00
C VAL A 100 -10.11 -12.12 -10.54
N LEU A 101 -10.66 -10.95 -10.22
CA LEU A 101 -10.83 -10.48 -8.85
C LEU A 101 -11.66 -11.48 -8.03
N CYS A 102 -12.83 -11.90 -8.54
CA CYS A 102 -13.65 -12.91 -7.87
C CYS A 102 -12.90 -14.23 -7.66
N LEU A 103 -12.18 -14.71 -8.67
CA LEU A 103 -11.39 -15.94 -8.57
C LEU A 103 -10.27 -15.81 -7.52
N VAL A 104 -9.59 -14.67 -7.48
CA VAL A 104 -8.56 -14.37 -6.47
C VAL A 104 -9.16 -14.36 -5.07
N LEU A 105 -10.28 -13.67 -4.86
CA LEU A 105 -10.92 -13.61 -3.54
C LEU A 105 -11.38 -14.99 -3.07
N LEU A 106 -11.95 -15.80 -3.96
CA LEU A 106 -12.32 -17.19 -3.68
C LEU A 106 -11.09 -18.03 -3.32
N ALA A 107 -9.99 -17.88 -4.06
CA ALA A 107 -8.73 -18.58 -3.77
C ALA A 107 -8.09 -18.13 -2.44
N ARG A 108 -8.38 -16.92 -1.96
CA ARG A 108 -7.86 -16.36 -0.69
C ARG A 108 -8.73 -16.71 0.51
N PHE A 109 -9.98 -17.11 0.30
CA PHE A 109 -10.89 -17.49 1.37
C PHE A 109 -10.36 -18.62 2.27
N PRO A 110 -9.75 -19.71 1.76
CA PRO A 110 -9.17 -20.76 2.61
C PRO A 110 -8.06 -20.25 3.53
N SER A 111 -7.16 -19.38 3.04
CA SER A 111 -6.09 -18.78 3.87
C SER A 111 -6.67 -17.92 4.99
N LEU A 112 -7.67 -17.11 4.68
CA LEU A 112 -8.38 -16.31 5.68
C LEU A 112 -8.99 -17.22 6.76
N MET A 113 -9.73 -18.27 6.37
CA MET A 113 -10.32 -19.23 7.31
C MET A 113 -9.26 -19.93 8.14
N LYS A 114 -8.17 -20.39 7.51
CA LYS A 114 -7.01 -20.95 8.20
C LYS A 114 -6.49 -19.98 9.27
N SER A 115 -6.37 -18.68 8.98
CA SER A 115 -5.92 -17.70 9.97
C SER A 115 -6.82 -17.58 11.21
N PHE A 116 -8.12 -17.90 11.10
CA PHE A 116 -9.04 -17.93 12.26
C PHE A 116 -8.91 -19.21 13.07
N PHE A 117 -8.64 -20.34 12.42
CA PHE A 117 -8.48 -21.64 13.08
C PHE A 117 -7.07 -21.86 13.63
N ASP A 118 -6.06 -21.27 12.99
CA ASP A 118 -4.69 -21.24 13.50
C ASP A 118 -4.63 -20.27 14.67
N PHE A 119 -4.29 -20.82 15.84
CA PHE A 119 -3.95 -20.08 17.05
C PHE A 119 -2.60 -19.36 16.91
N ASN A 120 -2.31 -18.74 15.75
CA ASN A 120 -1.20 -17.83 15.59
C ASN A 120 -1.41 -16.63 16.53
N PHE A 121 -0.85 -16.75 17.74
CA PHE A 121 -1.01 -15.81 18.85
C PHE A 121 -0.46 -14.40 18.56
N HIS A 122 0.35 -14.25 17.51
CA HIS A 122 1.01 -13.00 17.13
C HIS A 122 0.14 -12.05 16.27
N ILE A 123 -0.96 -12.54 15.67
CA ILE A 123 -1.86 -11.71 14.85
C ILE A 123 -3.08 -11.29 15.68
N LYS A 124 -3.30 -9.98 15.80
CA LYS A 124 -4.41 -9.41 16.57
C LYS A 124 -5.77 -9.82 15.98
N LYS A 125 -6.73 -10.17 16.85
CA LYS A 125 -8.11 -10.54 16.44
C LYS A 125 -8.81 -9.45 15.62
N ARG A 126 -8.59 -8.17 15.97
CA ARG A 126 -9.15 -7.02 15.24
C ARG A 126 -8.70 -7.02 13.76
N SER A 127 -7.43 -7.31 13.49
CA SER A 127 -6.88 -7.39 12.13
C SER A 127 -7.51 -8.54 11.33
N LYS A 128 -7.74 -9.71 11.94
CA LYS A 128 -8.44 -10.84 11.29
C LYS A 128 -9.88 -10.49 10.89
N ILE A 129 -10.62 -9.82 11.78
CA ILE A 129 -12.00 -9.37 11.51
C ILE A 129 -12.03 -8.34 10.38
N GLN A 130 -11.15 -7.34 10.41
CA GLN A 130 -11.10 -6.32 9.36
C GLN A 130 -10.63 -6.88 8.02
N ALA A 131 -9.66 -7.79 8.02
CA ALA A 131 -9.27 -8.53 6.83
C ALA A 131 -10.50 -9.22 6.24
N SER A 132 -11.24 -10.01 7.02
CA SER A 132 -12.45 -10.69 6.54
C SER A 132 -13.47 -9.75 5.93
N TYR A 133 -13.68 -8.60 6.58
CA TYR A 133 -14.60 -7.59 6.11
C TYR A 133 -14.16 -7.01 4.76
N PHE A 134 -12.85 -6.78 4.57
CA PHE A 134 -12.28 -6.38 3.27
C PHE A 134 -12.57 -7.41 2.18
N LEU A 135 -12.35 -8.71 2.44
CA LEU A 135 -12.65 -9.76 1.46
C LEU A 135 -14.14 -9.78 1.09
N VAL A 136 -15.04 -9.60 2.07
CA VAL A 136 -16.49 -9.54 1.81
C VAL A 136 -16.84 -8.36 0.90
N ILE A 137 -16.28 -7.17 1.14
CA ILE A 137 -16.57 -5.99 0.32
C ILE A 137 -16.08 -6.18 -1.10
N TYR A 138 -14.84 -6.63 -1.28
CA TYR A 138 -14.32 -6.89 -2.61
C TYR A 138 -15.08 -8.02 -3.31
N ALA A 139 -15.60 -9.00 -2.56
CA ALA A 139 -16.42 -10.06 -3.11
C ALA A 139 -17.77 -9.50 -3.58
N VAL A 140 -18.44 -8.68 -2.78
CA VAL A 140 -19.70 -8.00 -3.16
C VAL A 140 -19.49 -7.10 -4.39
N LEU A 141 -18.40 -6.33 -4.42
CA LEU A 141 -18.05 -5.47 -5.55
C LEU A 141 -17.73 -6.28 -6.81
N GLY A 142 -16.98 -7.38 -6.68
CA GLY A 142 -16.69 -8.29 -7.79
C GLY A 142 -17.94 -8.95 -8.34
N MET A 143 -18.80 -9.45 -7.45
CA MET A 143 -20.07 -10.08 -7.80
C MET A 143 -21.02 -9.10 -8.52
N TYR A 144 -21.09 -7.84 -8.10
CA TYR A 144 -21.95 -6.84 -8.74
C TYR A 144 -21.71 -6.76 -10.26
N LEU A 145 -20.44 -6.69 -10.70
CA LEU A 145 -20.12 -6.58 -12.13
C LEU A 145 -20.33 -7.88 -12.90
N LEU A 146 -20.21 -9.03 -12.23
CA LEU A 146 -20.58 -10.32 -12.81
C LEU A 146 -22.11 -10.42 -12.99
N PHE A 147 -22.89 -9.94 -12.03
CA PHE A 147 -24.36 -9.95 -12.10
C PHE A 147 -24.95 -8.95 -13.10
N LEU A 148 -24.18 -7.93 -13.49
CA LEU A 148 -24.56 -7.04 -14.59
C LEU A 148 -24.78 -7.80 -15.92
N ILE A 149 -24.04 -8.89 -16.16
CA ILE A 149 -24.18 -9.68 -17.40
C ILE A 149 -25.54 -10.39 -17.45
N PRO A 150 -25.94 -11.23 -16.47
CA PRO A 150 -27.28 -11.80 -16.41
C PRO A 150 -28.40 -10.76 -16.49
N SER A 151 -28.25 -9.61 -15.84
CA SER A 151 -29.26 -8.55 -15.89
C SER A 151 -29.44 -7.96 -17.29
N VAL A 152 -28.35 -7.68 -18.02
CA VAL A 152 -28.42 -7.23 -19.41
C VAL A 152 -29.02 -8.31 -20.30
N LEU A 153 -28.61 -9.57 -20.13
CA LEU A 153 -29.17 -10.69 -20.88
C LEU A 153 -30.66 -10.89 -20.62
N SER A 154 -31.14 -10.71 -19.38
CA SER A 154 -32.57 -10.78 -19.05
C SER A 154 -33.37 -9.69 -19.76
N VAL A 155 -32.87 -8.45 -19.76
CA VAL A 155 -33.52 -7.34 -20.47
C VAL A 155 -33.59 -7.63 -21.98
N LEU A 156 -32.49 -8.10 -22.58
CA LEU A 156 -32.45 -8.48 -24.00
C LEU A 156 -33.42 -9.63 -24.30
N ASN A 157 -33.49 -10.64 -23.44
CA ASN A 157 -34.44 -11.76 -23.56
C ASN A 157 -35.89 -11.26 -23.45
N GLY A 158 -36.20 -10.35 -22.53
CA GLY A 158 -37.51 -9.72 -22.42
C GLY A 158 -37.93 -8.96 -23.69
N MET A 159 -36.99 -8.23 -24.31
CA MET A 159 -37.22 -7.54 -25.58
C MET A 159 -37.42 -8.53 -26.75
N MET A 160 -36.66 -9.64 -26.76
CA MET A 160 -36.76 -10.66 -27.81
C MET A 160 -38.04 -11.49 -27.69
N ASN A 161 -38.50 -11.79 -26.48
CA ASN A 161 -39.76 -12.50 -26.25
C ASN A 161 -41.00 -11.66 -26.64
N GLN A 162 -40.90 -10.33 -26.70
CA GLN A 162 -41.93 -9.49 -27.33
C GLN A 162 -42.00 -9.67 -28.86
N SER A 163 -40.96 -10.22 -29.50
CA SER A 163 -40.89 -10.46 -30.95
C SER A 163 -41.28 -11.87 -31.40
N GLY A 164 -41.74 -12.74 -30.48
CA GLY A 164 -42.49 -13.97 -30.81
C GLY A 164 -41.73 -15.29 -30.81
N ASP A 165 -40.42 -15.33 -30.51
CA ASP A 165 -39.67 -16.58 -30.43
C ASP A 165 -39.33 -17.00 -29.00
N THR A 166 -39.64 -18.26 -28.71
CA THR A 166 -39.61 -18.89 -27.38
C THR A 166 -38.21 -19.37 -27.00
N VAL A 167 -37.40 -18.49 -26.41
CA VAL A 167 -36.13 -18.87 -25.74
C VAL A 167 -36.39 -19.53 -24.36
N ASN A 168 -37.63 -19.46 -23.88
CA ASN A 168 -38.03 -19.76 -22.50
C ASN A 168 -38.04 -21.25 -22.10
N ASN A 169 -37.86 -22.18 -23.04
CA ASN A 169 -37.82 -23.64 -22.76
C ASN A 169 -36.41 -24.24 -22.82
N SER A 170 -35.37 -23.41 -22.82
CA SER A 170 -33.98 -23.87 -22.74
C SER A 170 -33.50 -23.89 -21.29
N TRP A 171 -32.59 -24.82 -20.95
CA TRP A 171 -31.91 -24.83 -19.64
C TRP A 171 -31.26 -23.48 -19.31
N PHE A 172 -30.86 -22.73 -20.34
CA PHE A 172 -30.31 -21.38 -20.23
C PHE A 172 -31.36 -20.35 -19.82
N GLY A 173 -32.58 -20.43 -20.38
CA GLY A 173 -33.72 -19.60 -19.98
C GLY A 173 -34.15 -19.87 -18.53
N GLU A 174 -34.20 -21.14 -18.11
CA GLU A 174 -34.51 -21.51 -16.71
C GLU A 174 -33.45 -20.99 -15.73
N PHE A 175 -32.16 -21.09 -16.08
CA PHE A 175 -31.08 -20.54 -15.27
C PHE A 175 -31.16 -19.01 -15.14
N LEU A 176 -31.45 -18.29 -16.23
CA LEU A 176 -31.63 -16.83 -16.21
C LEU A 176 -32.82 -16.43 -15.35
N ASN A 177 -33.96 -17.12 -15.46
CA ASN A 177 -35.15 -16.85 -14.64
C ASN A 177 -34.89 -17.08 -13.14
N TRP A 178 -34.04 -18.06 -12.79
CA TRP A 178 -33.67 -18.32 -11.39
C TRP A 178 -32.75 -17.24 -10.82
N ILE A 179 -31.77 -16.76 -11.60
CA ILE A 179 -30.77 -15.78 -11.14
C ILE A 179 -31.26 -14.33 -11.24
N GLU A 180 -32.25 -14.06 -12.10
CA GLU A 180 -32.75 -12.72 -12.40
C GLU A 180 -33.17 -11.93 -11.15
N PRO A 181 -33.99 -12.45 -10.21
CA PRO A 181 -34.45 -11.65 -9.07
C PRO A 181 -33.28 -11.16 -8.21
N VAL A 182 -32.27 -12.01 -8.02
CA VAL A 182 -31.07 -11.71 -7.25
C VAL A 182 -30.18 -10.72 -8.02
N ALA A 183 -29.92 -11.00 -9.30
CA ALA A 183 -29.09 -10.15 -10.15
C ALA A 183 -29.69 -8.74 -10.28
N SER A 184 -30.99 -8.65 -10.56
CA SER A 184 -31.73 -7.39 -10.64
C SER A 184 -31.67 -6.61 -9.33
N GLY A 185 -31.93 -7.26 -8.19
CA GLY A 185 -31.84 -6.63 -6.87
C GLY A 185 -30.44 -6.05 -6.57
N ILE A 186 -29.39 -6.82 -6.86
CA ILE A 186 -27.99 -6.38 -6.69
C ILE A 186 -27.67 -5.21 -7.61
N VAL A 187 -28.05 -5.31 -8.89
CA VAL A 187 -27.78 -4.26 -9.89
C VAL A 187 -28.54 -2.97 -9.56
N THR A 188 -29.81 -3.05 -9.17
CA THR A 188 -30.60 -1.88 -8.77
C THR A 188 -30.02 -1.21 -7.52
N SER A 189 -29.65 -1.99 -6.48
CA SER A 189 -29.04 -1.45 -5.26
C SER A 189 -27.74 -0.70 -5.55
N PHE A 190 -26.90 -1.27 -6.41
CA PHE A 190 -25.65 -0.64 -6.80
C PHE A 190 -25.87 0.57 -7.70
N ALA A 191 -26.82 0.52 -8.64
CA ALA A 191 -27.19 1.66 -9.48
C ALA A 191 -27.63 2.86 -8.63
N ILE A 192 -28.43 2.62 -7.58
CA ILE A 192 -28.82 3.66 -6.61
C ILE A 192 -27.58 4.21 -5.91
N THR A 193 -26.68 3.35 -5.42
CA THR A 193 -25.44 3.77 -4.74
C THR A 193 -24.56 4.61 -5.66
N MET A 194 -24.47 4.23 -6.93
CA MET A 194 -23.70 4.94 -7.95
C MET A 194 -24.32 6.28 -8.36
N MET A 195 -25.64 6.37 -8.37
CA MET A 195 -26.34 7.63 -8.58
C MET A 195 -26.08 8.61 -7.42
N LEU A 196 -26.03 8.10 -6.19
CA LEU A 196 -25.76 8.90 -5.01
C LEU A 196 -24.28 9.27 -4.85
N SER A 197 -23.36 8.48 -5.41
CA SER A 197 -21.92 8.75 -5.36
C SER A 197 -21.22 8.42 -6.70
N PRO A 198 -21.26 9.33 -7.69
CA PRO A 198 -20.70 9.09 -9.01
C PRO A 198 -19.19 8.80 -9.01
N ALA A 199 -18.44 9.40 -8.08
CA ALA A 199 -17.00 9.22 -7.92
C ALA A 199 -16.61 7.78 -7.52
N SER A 200 -17.55 7.01 -6.96
CA SER A 200 -17.26 5.64 -6.53
C SER A 200 -16.95 4.70 -7.71
N LYS A 201 -17.45 4.97 -8.93
CA LYS A 201 -17.14 4.15 -10.13
C LYS A 201 -15.65 4.09 -10.43
N THR A 202 -15.00 5.25 -10.50
CA THR A 202 -13.58 5.37 -10.84
C THR A 202 -12.70 4.83 -9.72
N ILE A 203 -13.08 5.11 -8.47
CA ILE A 203 -12.40 4.59 -7.29
C ILE A 203 -12.41 3.06 -7.30
N PHE A 204 -13.56 2.41 -7.50
CA PHE A 204 -13.64 0.95 -7.49
C PHE A 204 -12.84 0.30 -8.62
N ALA A 205 -12.93 0.84 -9.84
CA ALA A 205 -12.20 0.28 -10.97
C ALA A 205 -10.67 0.35 -10.76
N LYS A 206 -10.15 1.46 -10.25
CA LYS A 206 -8.72 1.63 -9.96
C LYS A 206 -8.28 0.77 -8.77
N THR A 207 -9.04 0.77 -7.70
CA THR A 207 -8.75 -0.04 -6.52
C THR A 207 -8.73 -1.55 -6.83
N ALA A 208 -9.62 -2.03 -7.71
CA ALA A 208 -9.61 -3.41 -8.15
C ALA A 208 -8.33 -3.77 -8.92
N ILE A 209 -7.84 -2.88 -9.79
CA ILE A 209 -6.59 -3.05 -10.51
C ILE A 209 -5.40 -3.10 -9.55
N GLU A 210 -5.35 -2.18 -8.58
CA GLU A 210 -4.31 -2.15 -7.55
C GLU A 210 -4.31 -3.43 -6.71
N TYR A 211 -5.47 -3.91 -6.28
CA TYR A 211 -5.60 -5.16 -5.53
C TYR A 211 -5.15 -6.36 -6.37
N LEU A 212 -5.53 -6.42 -7.65
CA LEU A 212 -5.10 -7.50 -8.54
C LEU A 212 -3.59 -7.49 -8.77
N GLY A 213 -2.99 -6.31 -9.01
CA GLY A 213 -1.55 -6.13 -9.14
C GLY A 213 -0.81 -6.53 -7.85
N ALA A 214 -1.28 -6.04 -6.69
CA ALA A 214 -0.75 -6.43 -5.39
C ALA A 214 -0.86 -7.93 -5.15
N ASN A 215 -2.00 -8.55 -5.49
CA ASN A 215 -2.15 -9.99 -5.36
C ASN A 215 -1.18 -10.75 -6.27
N GLN A 216 -1.01 -10.38 -7.53
CA GLN A 216 -0.02 -11.03 -8.41
C GLN A 216 1.40 -10.89 -7.84
N TYR A 217 1.77 -9.69 -7.41
CA TYR A 217 3.06 -9.42 -6.76
C TYR A 217 3.29 -10.31 -5.54
N LEU A 218 2.32 -10.38 -4.63
CA LEU A 218 2.42 -11.15 -3.40
C LEU A 218 2.37 -12.67 -3.64
N SER A 219 1.59 -13.13 -4.62
CA SER A 219 1.31 -14.55 -4.84
C SER A 219 2.35 -15.26 -5.70
N THR A 220 2.72 -14.63 -6.83
CA THR A 220 3.57 -15.25 -7.86
C THR A 220 4.88 -14.47 -8.07
N GLY A 221 5.04 -13.31 -7.42
CA GLY A 221 6.21 -12.44 -7.63
C GLY A 221 6.18 -11.70 -8.97
N GLU A 222 5.03 -11.65 -9.64
CA GLU A 222 4.89 -10.94 -10.92
C GLU A 222 5.18 -9.45 -10.73
N GLN A 223 5.82 -8.83 -11.72
CA GLN A 223 6.34 -7.45 -11.66
C GLN A 223 7.40 -7.18 -10.58
N ARG A 224 7.71 -8.10 -9.65
CA ARG A 224 8.70 -7.88 -8.58
C ARG A 224 10.08 -7.55 -9.15
N GLN A 225 10.58 -8.37 -10.07
CA GLN A 225 11.89 -8.14 -10.68
C GLN A 225 11.94 -6.83 -11.47
N LYS A 226 10.85 -6.48 -12.17
CA LYS A 226 10.74 -5.22 -12.92
C LYS A 226 10.79 -4.02 -11.97
N ILE A 227 10.01 -4.04 -10.89
CA ILE A 227 9.97 -2.98 -9.87
C ILE A 227 11.33 -2.84 -9.19
N GLN A 228 11.95 -3.95 -8.77
CA GLN A 228 13.29 -3.94 -8.16
C GLN A 228 14.36 -3.43 -9.13
N GLY A 229 14.27 -3.79 -10.41
CA GLY A 229 15.16 -3.28 -11.45
C GLY A 229 15.02 -1.78 -11.67
N LYS A 230 13.79 -1.27 -11.72
CA LYS A 230 13.53 0.18 -11.85
C LYS A 230 13.95 0.96 -10.60
N LEU A 231 13.77 0.42 -9.40
CA LEU A 231 14.28 1.02 -8.17
C LEU A 231 15.81 1.05 -8.15
N SER A 232 16.46 -0.04 -8.55
CA SER A 232 17.92 -0.11 -8.64
C SER A 232 18.46 0.91 -9.65
N LYS A 233 17.76 1.10 -10.77
CA LYS A 233 18.11 2.12 -11.77
C LYS A 233 17.95 3.54 -11.21
N LEU A 234 16.88 3.82 -10.48
CA LEU A 234 16.73 5.11 -9.80
C LEU A 234 17.89 5.38 -8.83
N ILE A 235 18.28 4.38 -8.02
CA ILE A 235 19.42 4.51 -7.10
C ILE A 235 20.71 4.79 -7.87
N GLU A 236 20.97 4.09 -8.97
CA GLU A 236 22.14 4.32 -9.83
C GLU A 236 22.21 5.78 -10.33
N GLU A 237 21.10 6.32 -10.81
CA GLU A 237 21.04 7.69 -11.32
C GLU A 237 21.23 8.74 -10.22
N ILE A 238 20.75 8.46 -9.00
CA ILE A 238 21.01 9.32 -7.84
C ILE A 238 22.51 9.30 -7.50
N ILE A 239 23.15 8.12 -7.53
CA ILE A 239 24.59 7.97 -7.29
C ILE A 239 25.40 8.70 -8.36
N GLU A 240 25.05 8.55 -9.64
CA GLU A 240 25.76 9.21 -10.74
C GLU A 240 25.70 10.74 -10.65
N LYS A 241 24.55 11.30 -10.24
CA LYS A 241 24.37 12.74 -10.10
C LYS A 241 24.96 13.32 -8.82
N GLU A 242 25.01 12.54 -7.74
CA GLU A 242 25.34 13.05 -6.40
C GLU A 242 26.63 12.50 -5.77
N GLY A 243 27.25 11.50 -6.39
CA GLY A 243 28.53 10.91 -5.98
C GLY A 243 28.41 9.47 -5.46
N GLU A 244 29.55 8.76 -5.40
CA GLU A 244 29.63 7.32 -5.10
C GLU A 244 29.41 6.97 -3.61
N ASP A 245 29.67 7.89 -2.69
CA ASP A 245 29.60 7.68 -1.23
C ASP A 245 28.30 8.22 -0.59
N ILE A 246 27.18 8.14 -1.31
CA ILE A 246 25.90 8.61 -0.78
C ILE A 246 25.19 7.54 0.04
N LYS A 247 24.61 7.99 1.16
CA LYS A 247 23.68 7.21 1.98
C LYS A 247 22.25 7.63 1.67
N ILE A 248 21.38 6.65 1.47
CA ILE A 248 19.99 6.82 1.09
C ILE A 248 19.10 6.14 2.14
N GLU A 249 18.00 6.79 2.48
CA GLU A 249 16.93 6.25 3.31
C GLU A 249 15.79 5.74 2.40
N LEU A 250 15.19 4.59 2.72
CA LEU A 250 13.94 4.15 2.07
C LEU A 250 12.76 4.47 2.96
N HIS A 251 11.82 5.28 2.48
CA HIS A 251 10.60 5.62 3.22
C HIS A 251 9.41 4.94 2.53
N GLY A 252 8.91 3.87 3.13
CA GLY A 252 7.73 3.16 2.66
C GLY A 252 6.49 3.56 3.44
N TYR A 253 5.38 3.80 2.73
CA TYR A 253 4.06 3.90 3.34
C TYR A 253 3.17 2.74 2.85
N SER A 254 2.47 2.08 3.77
CA SER A 254 1.51 1.01 3.47
C SER A 254 2.16 -0.08 2.59
N PHE A 255 1.57 -0.39 1.43
CA PHE A 255 2.13 -1.33 0.46
C PHE A 255 3.51 -0.92 -0.08
N GLY A 256 3.85 0.38 -0.08
CA GLY A 256 5.19 0.86 -0.41
C GLY A 256 6.26 0.35 0.56
N SER A 257 5.90 0.14 1.83
CA SER A 257 6.76 -0.53 2.82
C SER A 257 7.05 -1.98 2.43
N VAL A 258 6.10 -2.67 1.79
CA VAL A 258 6.27 -4.05 1.32
C VAL A 258 7.23 -4.10 0.13
N ILE A 259 7.09 -3.16 -0.81
CA ILE A 259 8.00 -3.05 -1.96
C ILE A 259 9.43 -2.75 -1.49
N ALA A 260 9.59 -1.79 -0.58
CA ALA A 260 10.88 -1.45 0.02
C ALA A 260 11.47 -2.63 0.80
N PHE A 261 10.65 -3.32 1.58
CA PHE A 261 11.06 -4.52 2.31
C PHE A 261 11.54 -5.62 1.36
N ASP A 262 10.81 -5.92 0.28
CA ASP A 262 11.21 -6.92 -0.71
C ASP A 262 12.50 -6.55 -1.45
N ALA A 263 12.81 -5.26 -1.59
CA ALA A 263 14.06 -4.78 -2.19
C ALA A 263 15.27 -4.97 -1.26
N LEU A 264 15.09 -4.77 0.04
CA LEU A 264 16.13 -4.95 1.07
C LEU A 264 16.31 -6.42 1.47
N PHE A 265 15.20 -7.15 1.56
CA PHE A 265 15.09 -8.51 2.06
C PHE A 265 14.43 -9.43 1.01
N PRO A 266 15.05 -9.63 -0.17
CA PRO A 266 14.56 -10.54 -1.21
C PRO A 266 14.52 -12.01 -0.75
N LYS A 267 13.77 -12.87 -1.46
CA LYS A 267 13.58 -14.29 -1.09
C LYS A 267 14.66 -15.24 -1.61
N GLU A 268 15.16 -15.03 -2.83
CA GLU A 268 15.94 -16.06 -3.55
C GLU A 268 17.41 -15.69 -3.76
N SER A 269 17.69 -14.39 -3.88
CA SER A 269 19.03 -13.87 -4.13
C SER A 269 19.31 -12.69 -3.20
N PRO A 270 20.56 -12.45 -2.78
CA PRO A 270 20.90 -11.25 -2.04
C PRO A 270 20.47 -9.96 -2.78
N PRO A 271 20.25 -8.85 -2.07
CA PRO A 271 19.89 -7.57 -2.68
C PRO A 271 20.96 -7.09 -3.69
N GLY A 272 20.59 -6.26 -4.66
CA GLY A 272 21.57 -5.73 -5.62
C GLY A 272 22.68 -4.93 -4.94
N THR A 273 23.89 -4.91 -5.51
CA THR A 273 25.07 -4.22 -4.93
C THR A 273 24.80 -2.76 -4.57
N ARG A 274 24.04 -2.04 -5.40
CA ARG A 274 23.66 -0.64 -5.12
C ARG A 274 22.78 -0.51 -3.89
N ILE A 275 21.80 -1.41 -3.73
CA ILE A 275 20.94 -1.45 -2.54
C ILE A 275 21.76 -1.77 -1.30
N LYS A 276 22.61 -2.81 -1.39
CA LYS A 276 23.48 -3.24 -0.28
C LYS A 276 24.34 -2.12 0.29
N ASN A 277 24.93 -1.31 -0.60
CA ASN A 277 25.96 -0.34 -0.22
C ASN A 277 25.40 1.05 0.08
N CYS A 278 24.28 1.44 -0.54
CA CYS A 278 23.78 2.81 -0.45
C CYS A 278 22.59 2.97 0.49
N ILE A 279 21.78 1.93 0.72
CA ILE A 279 20.64 2.04 1.63
C ILE A 279 21.09 1.78 3.07
N THR A 280 21.05 2.81 3.90
CA THR A 280 21.49 2.73 5.31
C THR A 280 20.38 2.87 6.32
N SER A 281 19.22 3.40 5.93
CA SER A 281 18.06 3.52 6.82
C SER A 281 16.78 3.10 6.10
N PHE A 282 15.88 2.50 6.85
CA PHE A 282 14.57 2.07 6.39
C PHE A 282 13.50 2.62 7.33
N CYS A 283 12.55 3.37 6.77
CA CYS A 283 11.38 3.86 7.48
C CYS A 283 10.14 3.19 6.90
N THR A 284 9.34 2.56 7.76
CA THR A 284 8.05 2.00 7.39
C THR A 284 6.94 2.73 8.12
N ILE A 285 5.94 3.21 7.38
CA ILE A 285 4.74 3.86 7.91
C ILE A 285 3.55 2.99 7.59
N GLY A 286 2.80 2.56 8.60
CA GLY A 286 1.63 1.71 8.43
C GLY A 286 1.94 0.37 7.75
N PHE A 287 3.04 -0.30 8.10
CA PHE A 287 3.49 -1.52 7.42
C PHE A 287 2.46 -2.67 7.55
N PRO A 288 1.86 -3.18 6.45
CA PRO A 288 0.72 -4.09 6.53
C PRO A 288 1.11 -5.57 6.70
N LEU A 289 1.99 -5.87 7.65
CA LEU A 289 2.55 -7.22 7.84
C LEU A 289 1.46 -8.25 8.19
N ASP A 290 0.73 -8.01 9.27
CA ASP A 290 -0.31 -8.93 9.77
C ASP A 290 -1.39 -9.16 8.71
N TYR A 291 -1.79 -8.09 8.02
CA TYR A 291 -2.78 -8.15 6.95
C TYR A 291 -2.31 -9.06 5.79
N ILE A 292 -1.03 -8.95 5.41
CA ILE A 292 -0.47 -9.79 4.35
C ILE A 292 -0.36 -11.24 4.80
N GLU A 293 0.10 -11.51 6.02
CA GLU A 293 0.23 -12.89 6.52
C GLU A 293 -1.12 -13.62 6.64
N ILE A 294 -2.22 -12.90 6.90
CA ILE A 294 -3.57 -13.48 6.90
C ILE A 294 -3.94 -14.08 5.54
N TYR A 295 -3.53 -13.46 4.43
CA TYR A 295 -3.94 -13.84 3.06
C TYR A 295 -2.87 -14.59 2.27
N TRP A 296 -1.60 -14.26 2.52
CA TRP A 296 -0.40 -14.82 1.93
C TRP A 296 0.48 -15.36 3.05
N ASP A 297 0.06 -16.50 3.60
CA ASP A 297 0.79 -17.21 4.65
C ASP A 297 2.27 -17.41 4.28
N ASN A 298 3.17 -17.18 5.25
CA ASN A 298 4.62 -17.22 5.08
C ASN A 298 5.18 -16.26 4.00
N TYR A 299 4.45 -15.20 3.63
CA TYR A 299 4.95 -14.23 2.64
C TYR A 299 6.30 -13.64 3.04
N PHE A 300 6.46 -13.29 4.31
CA PHE A 300 7.68 -12.69 4.82
C PHE A 300 8.78 -13.68 5.19
N SER A 301 8.52 -14.98 5.13
CA SER A 301 9.51 -15.98 5.50
C SER A 301 10.63 -16.13 4.45
N ASN A 302 11.76 -16.66 4.90
CA ASN A 302 12.92 -17.05 4.08
C ASN A 302 13.53 -15.87 3.30
N ARG A 303 13.81 -14.76 4.00
CA ARG A 303 14.49 -13.61 3.40
C ARG A 303 16.01 -13.75 3.46
N VAL A 304 16.67 -13.20 2.45
CA VAL A 304 18.12 -13.13 2.30
C VAL A 304 18.55 -11.67 2.41
N TYR A 305 19.54 -11.39 3.25
CA TYR A 305 20.08 -10.03 3.47
C TYR A 305 21.61 -9.97 3.49
N ASP A 306 22.27 -11.01 2.95
CA ASP A 306 23.73 -11.12 2.97
C ASP A 306 24.42 -9.86 2.43
N GLY A 307 25.24 -9.22 3.26
CA GLY A 307 25.99 -8.01 2.90
C GLY A 307 25.15 -6.73 2.81
N LEU A 308 23.93 -6.70 3.35
CA LEU A 308 23.14 -5.48 3.48
C LEU A 308 23.71 -4.58 4.59
N PHE A 309 24.04 -3.32 4.26
CA PHE A 309 24.56 -2.34 5.22
C PHE A 309 23.44 -1.46 5.85
N LEU A 310 22.36 -2.10 6.30
CA LEU A 310 21.26 -1.40 6.95
C LEU A 310 21.61 -1.12 8.42
N VAL A 311 21.64 0.17 8.79
CA VAL A 311 22.05 0.64 10.12
C VAL A 311 20.84 0.95 11.00
N ASP A 312 19.77 1.47 10.41
CA ASP A 312 18.61 1.98 11.13
C ASP A 312 17.31 1.48 10.49
N TRP A 313 16.36 1.05 11.31
CA TRP A 313 15.00 0.77 10.87
C TRP A 313 13.98 1.39 11.84
N LYS A 314 13.23 2.38 11.34
CA LYS A 314 12.11 3.02 12.04
C LYS A 314 10.78 2.44 11.57
N ASN A 315 9.98 1.89 12.48
CA ASN A 315 8.62 1.45 12.21
C ASN A 315 7.61 2.38 12.87
N ILE A 316 6.86 3.15 12.08
CA ILE A 316 5.78 4.01 12.54
C ILE A 316 4.46 3.26 12.31
N TRP A 317 3.76 2.96 13.40
CA TRP A 317 2.52 2.21 13.37
C TRP A 317 1.46 2.87 14.26
N SER A 318 0.23 2.40 14.18
CA SER A 318 -0.87 2.89 15.00
C SER A 318 -1.72 1.74 15.51
N GLU A 319 -2.13 1.79 16.77
CA GLU A 319 -3.00 0.77 17.36
C GLU A 319 -4.40 0.74 16.74
N THR A 320 -4.80 1.88 16.18
CA THR A 320 -6.12 2.06 15.57
C THR A 320 -6.09 1.68 14.10
N ASP A 321 -4.93 1.78 13.46
CA ASP A 321 -4.68 1.25 12.12
C ASP A 321 -4.51 -0.27 12.16
N VAL A 322 -5.56 -0.96 11.76
CA VAL A 322 -5.61 -2.42 11.71
C VAL A 322 -4.77 -3.07 10.61
N LEU A 323 -4.34 -2.28 9.62
CA LEU A 323 -3.46 -2.76 8.57
C LEU A 323 -2.04 -2.73 9.12
N SER A 324 -1.65 -1.67 9.85
CA SER A 324 -0.32 -1.59 10.45
C SER A 324 -0.03 -2.67 11.49
N SER A 325 1.25 -3.00 11.60
CA SER A 325 1.74 -4.03 12.53
C SER A 325 2.87 -3.49 13.40
N SER A 326 2.77 -3.82 14.69
CA SER A 326 3.85 -3.66 15.67
C SER A 326 4.80 -4.86 15.59
N LEU A 327 6.10 -4.59 15.64
CA LEU A 327 7.17 -5.60 15.66
C LEU A 327 7.82 -5.68 17.04
N ASP A 328 7.80 -4.60 17.82
CA ASP A 328 8.66 -4.49 19.01
C ASP A 328 8.28 -5.42 20.17
N ASN A 329 6.98 -5.62 20.37
CA ASN A 329 6.46 -6.43 21.48
C ASN A 329 6.47 -7.95 21.22
N ASP A 330 7.01 -8.41 20.08
CA ASP A 330 6.96 -9.82 19.69
C ASP A 330 8.26 -10.29 19.04
N LYS A 331 9.17 -10.86 19.85
CA LYS A 331 10.41 -11.49 19.38
C LYS A 331 10.12 -12.56 18.31
N THR A 332 9.02 -13.29 18.45
CA THR A 332 8.60 -14.32 17.50
C THR A 332 8.30 -13.72 16.13
N LYS A 333 7.66 -12.54 16.09
CA LYS A 333 7.35 -11.81 14.85
C LYS A 333 8.59 -11.21 14.19
N LYS A 334 9.53 -10.64 14.98
CA LYS A 334 10.82 -10.20 14.43
C LYS A 334 11.58 -11.37 13.79
N LEU A 335 11.59 -12.52 14.46
CA LEU A 335 12.24 -13.73 13.95
C LEU A 335 11.48 -14.42 12.81
N SER A 336 10.17 -14.20 12.66
CA SER A 336 9.41 -14.70 11.50
C SER A 336 9.75 -13.92 10.22
N LEU A 337 10.04 -12.62 10.34
CA LEU A 337 10.52 -11.76 9.26
C LEU A 337 11.96 -12.08 8.87
N ILE A 338 12.88 -12.00 9.83
CA ILE A 338 14.32 -12.20 9.63
C ILE A 338 14.78 -13.17 10.70
N LYS A 339 15.07 -14.40 10.28
CA LYS A 339 15.47 -15.53 11.14
C LYS A 339 16.93 -15.43 11.60
N ASP A 340 17.32 -14.27 12.11
CA ASP A 340 18.65 -14.01 12.65
C ASP A 340 18.57 -13.04 13.82
N GLU A 341 18.92 -13.51 15.02
CA GLU A 341 18.97 -12.67 16.22
C GLU A 341 20.09 -11.62 16.12
N GLN A 342 21.22 -11.95 15.50
CA GLN A 342 22.36 -11.05 15.38
C GLN A 342 22.03 -9.83 14.53
N PHE A 343 21.25 -10.01 13.46
CA PHE A 343 20.72 -8.91 12.66
C PHE A 343 19.96 -7.90 13.54
N TRP A 344 19.03 -8.39 14.38
CA TRP A 344 18.20 -7.54 15.24
C TRP A 344 18.98 -6.88 16.39
N GLU A 345 20.06 -7.50 16.86
CA GLU A 345 20.97 -6.90 17.86
C GLU A 345 21.90 -5.83 17.26
N THR A 346 22.23 -5.95 15.97
CA THR A 346 23.17 -5.03 15.30
C THR A 346 22.48 -3.78 14.77
N ILE A 347 21.24 -3.91 14.29
CA ILE A 347 20.49 -2.78 13.73
C ILE A 347 19.89 -1.92 14.83
N SER A 348 19.91 -0.59 14.64
CA SER A 348 19.11 0.34 15.44
C SER A 348 17.65 0.25 15.02
N PHE A 349 16.93 -0.76 15.53
CA PHE A 349 15.48 -0.88 15.33
C PHE A 349 14.71 -0.01 16.33
N ARG A 350 13.81 0.84 15.83
CA ARG A 350 12.97 1.73 16.64
C ARG A 350 11.53 1.69 16.19
N GLU A 351 10.61 1.66 17.14
CA GLU A 351 9.19 1.62 16.87
C GLU A 351 8.48 2.81 17.51
N TYR A 352 7.68 3.52 16.71
CA TYR A 352 6.93 4.70 17.14
C TYR A 352 5.44 4.47 16.96
N SER A 353 4.69 4.56 18.05
CA SER A 353 3.23 4.53 18.01
C SER A 353 2.68 5.93 17.73
N TYR A 354 1.88 6.06 16.67
CA TYR A 354 1.20 7.29 16.28
C TYR A 354 -0.32 7.12 16.37
N ASN A 355 -0.86 7.34 17.57
CA ASN A 355 -2.30 7.27 17.83
C ASN A 355 -2.88 8.69 17.94
N ILE A 356 -3.81 9.05 17.05
CA ILE A 356 -4.51 10.35 17.13
C ILE A 356 -5.61 10.34 18.19
N PHE A 357 -6.12 9.16 18.52
CA PHE A 357 -7.18 8.96 19.51
C PHE A 357 -6.90 7.67 20.28
N ASP A 358 -7.51 7.55 21.46
CA ASP A 358 -7.37 6.38 22.33
C ASP A 358 -7.92 5.13 21.63
N SER A 359 -7.06 4.11 21.46
CA SER A 359 -7.40 2.85 20.81
C SER A 359 -8.46 2.03 21.56
N ASN A 360 -8.64 2.31 22.86
CA ASN A 360 -9.66 1.70 23.71
C ASN A 360 -11.05 2.29 23.48
N SER A 361 -11.13 3.50 22.89
CA SER A 361 -12.41 4.14 22.55
C SER A 361 -13.07 3.57 21.29
N VAL A 362 -12.33 2.77 20.50
CA VAL A 362 -12.85 2.14 19.28
C VAL A 362 -13.63 0.88 19.64
N GLY A 363 -14.97 1.01 19.63
CA GLY A 363 -15.90 -0.09 19.82
C GLY A 363 -16.13 -0.92 18.55
N TYR A 364 -17.07 -1.87 18.64
CA TYR A 364 -17.44 -2.72 17.51
C TYR A 364 -18.20 -1.94 16.42
N LEU A 365 -18.93 -0.87 16.78
CA LEU A 365 -19.64 -0.05 15.80
C LEU A 365 -18.65 0.72 14.91
N GLU A 366 -17.62 1.29 15.51
CA GLU A 366 -16.53 1.98 14.82
C GLU A 366 -15.76 1.00 13.91
N LEU A 367 -15.62 -0.27 14.34
CA LEU A 367 -15.06 -1.35 13.52
C LEU A 367 -15.90 -1.58 12.25
N PHE A 368 -17.23 -1.65 12.36
CA PHE A 368 -18.14 -1.78 11.21
C PHE A 368 -18.11 -0.54 10.30
N MET A 369 -17.90 0.65 10.88
CA MET A 369 -17.80 1.93 10.17
C MET A 369 -16.42 2.17 9.51
N PHE A 370 -15.62 1.11 9.32
CA PHE A 370 -14.30 1.16 8.68
C PHE A 370 -13.27 2.05 9.37
N TYR A 371 -13.45 2.30 10.67
CA TYR A 371 -12.63 3.30 11.33
C TYR A 371 -11.15 2.91 11.36
N GLY A 372 -10.83 1.61 11.44
CA GLY A 372 -9.43 1.16 11.39
C GLY A 372 -8.78 1.27 10.00
N ILE A 373 -9.52 1.05 8.92
CA ILE A 373 -9.02 1.33 7.55
C ILE A 373 -8.86 2.83 7.35
N ARG A 374 -9.78 3.63 7.87
CA ARG A 374 -9.64 5.09 7.85
C ARG A 374 -8.45 5.54 8.69
N ALA A 375 -8.16 4.90 9.81
CA ALA A 375 -7.00 5.18 10.64
C ALA A 375 -5.68 4.94 9.89
N HIS A 376 -5.66 4.00 8.94
CA HIS A 376 -4.52 3.79 8.05
C HIS A 376 -4.13 5.04 7.26
N SER A 377 -5.10 5.88 6.88
CA SER A 377 -4.82 7.15 6.20
C SER A 377 -4.58 8.32 7.17
N MET A 378 -4.61 8.09 8.48
CA MET A 378 -4.53 9.14 9.50
C MET A 378 -3.11 9.34 10.06
N TYR A 379 -2.06 8.79 9.47
CA TYR A 379 -0.69 9.14 9.85
C TYR A 379 -0.34 10.63 9.63
N TRP A 380 -1.26 11.36 9.02
CA TRP A 380 -1.24 12.78 8.71
C TRP A 380 -2.68 13.28 8.58
N ASP A 381 -2.87 14.59 8.75
CA ASP A 381 -4.15 15.23 8.44
C ASP A 381 -4.38 15.35 6.91
N ARG A 382 -5.54 15.81 6.47
CA ARG A 382 -5.81 16.17 5.08
C ARG A 382 -5.03 17.40 4.62
N HIS A 383 -4.76 18.33 5.53
CA HIS A 383 -4.01 19.55 5.21
C HIS A 383 -2.51 19.33 5.44
N SER A 384 -1.68 19.67 4.45
CA SER A 384 -0.22 19.43 4.48
C SER A 384 0.52 20.25 5.54
N ASP A 385 -0.09 21.32 6.02
CA ASP A 385 0.37 22.20 7.09
C ASP A 385 -0.01 21.70 8.50
N SER A 386 -0.66 20.55 8.63
CA SER A 386 -1.06 19.98 9.93
C SER A 386 0.00 19.02 10.48
N LYS A 387 -0.13 18.65 11.77
CA LYS A 387 0.78 17.67 12.39
C LYS A 387 0.70 16.31 11.68
N SER A 388 1.82 15.59 11.70
CA SER A 388 1.92 14.26 11.10
C SER A 388 2.90 13.39 11.89
N CYS A 389 2.89 12.09 11.60
CA CYS A 389 3.85 11.15 12.17
C CYS A 389 5.31 11.43 11.76
N LEU A 390 5.56 12.29 10.76
CA LEU A 390 6.91 12.59 10.27
C LEU A 390 7.76 13.35 11.30
N VAL A 391 7.16 13.82 12.40
CA VAL A 391 7.88 14.30 13.58
C VAL A 391 8.89 13.28 14.09
N TYR A 392 8.60 11.97 13.99
CA TYR A 392 9.52 10.91 14.40
C TYR A 392 10.72 10.73 13.45
N LEU A 393 10.65 11.29 12.25
CA LEU A 393 11.75 11.34 11.29
C LEU A 393 12.58 12.62 11.42
N ALA A 394 11.92 13.72 11.84
CA ALA A 394 12.54 15.00 12.09
C ALA A 394 13.36 15.02 13.39
N LYS A 395 12.93 14.27 14.41
CA LYS A 395 13.67 14.13 15.67
C LYS A 395 15.08 13.61 15.42
N ASN A 396 16.06 14.44 15.78
CA ASN A 396 17.44 13.99 15.93
C ASN A 396 17.49 13.18 17.24
N ASP A 397 17.49 11.86 17.09
CA ASP A 397 17.77 10.96 18.20
C ASP A 397 19.27 11.14 18.53
N ASN A 398 19.58 12.06 19.46
CA ASN A 398 20.93 12.26 20.01
C ASN A 398 21.34 11.09 20.90
#